data_AF-A0A562I5A4-F1
#
_entry.id   AF-A0A562I5A4-F1
#
_cell.length_a   1.000
_cell.length_b   1.000
_cell.length_c   1.000
_cell.angle_alpha   90.00
_cell.angle_beta   90.00
_cell.angle_gamma   90.00
#
_symmetry.space_group_name_H-M   'P 1'
#
loop_
_entity.id
_entity.type
_entity.pdbx_description
1 polymer ?
#
loop_
_entity_poly.entity_id
_entity_poly.type
_entity_poly.pdbx_seq_one_letter_code
_entity_poly.pdbx_strand_id
1 'polypeptide(L)'
;MSDEAITDGPGTERTAPGRGVPDAAVTNAAATDAPAGPEAGDEPDSRPLDELLDDIYHGQERISQATIYRRAVAAELPAALLTRIAALPEGEYAVDEVADQLGGTVT
;
A
#
# COMPACT_ATOMS: atom_id res chain seq x y z
N MET A 1 -7.74 61.21 2.38
CA MET A 1 -6.47 61.35 3.13
C MET A 1 -6.76 60.93 4.55
N SER A 2 -6.48 59.66 4.87
CA SER A 2 -6.46 59.17 6.24
C SER A 2 -5.15 58.42 6.40
N ASP A 3 -4.28 59.01 7.20
CA ASP A 3 -2.94 58.56 7.53
C ASP A 3 -3.06 57.55 8.69
N GLU A 4 -2.69 56.30 8.44
CA GLU A 4 -2.66 55.25 9.46
C GLU A 4 -1.27 55.26 10.10
N ALA A 5 -1.21 55.71 11.35
CA ALA A 5 -0.06 55.59 12.23
C ALA A 5 -0.32 54.47 13.25
N ILE A 6 0.52 53.42 13.23
CA ILE A 6 0.66 52.32 14.20
C ILE A 6 2.04 51.72 13.85
N THR A 7 3.13 52.05 14.53
CA THR A 7 3.62 51.66 15.88
C THR A 7 4.71 50.58 15.82
N ASP A 8 5.71 50.79 16.67
CA ASP A 8 6.57 49.81 17.33
C ASP A 8 7.76 49.18 16.56
N GLY A 9 8.97 49.46 17.05
CA GLY A 9 10.20 48.70 16.76
C GLY A 9 10.27 47.43 17.63
N PRO A 10 11.45 46.93 18.05
CA PRO A 10 12.82 47.08 17.54
C PRO A 10 13.41 45.73 17.08
N GLY A 11 14.67 45.75 16.66
CA GLY A 11 15.33 44.67 15.92
C GLY A 11 15.47 43.30 16.59
N THR A 12 15.70 42.31 15.74
CA THR A 12 16.40 41.08 16.10
C THR A 12 17.36 40.71 14.98
N GLU A 13 18.63 41.03 15.21
CA GLU A 13 19.76 40.37 14.57
C GLU A 13 19.64 38.87 14.88
N ARG A 14 19.31 38.05 13.88
CA ARG A 14 19.47 36.60 13.96
C ARG A 14 20.54 36.16 12.99
N THR A 15 21.72 35.97 13.58
CA THR A 15 22.70 34.95 13.19
C THR A 15 22.00 33.71 12.62
N ALA A 16 22.38 33.32 11.40
CA ALA A 16 22.08 32.02 10.83
C ALA A 16 23.40 31.37 10.41
N PRO A 17 23.90 30.37 11.15
CA PRO A 17 24.93 29.48 10.63
C PRO A 17 24.27 28.32 9.86
N GLY A 18 24.85 28.01 8.70
CA GLY A 18 25.13 26.64 8.32
C GLY A 18 23.97 25.68 8.04
N ARG A 19 23.68 25.50 6.75
CA ARG A 19 23.71 24.22 6.03
C ARG A 19 23.35 22.96 6.85
N GLY A 20 22.16 22.42 6.60
CA GLY A 20 21.79 21.04 6.90
C GLY A 20 20.45 20.71 6.26
N VAL A 21 20.49 20.03 5.11
CA VAL A 21 19.32 19.40 4.48
C VAL A 21 18.81 18.25 5.39
N PRO A 22 17.53 18.19 5.77
CA PRO A 22 16.95 16.98 6.32
C PRO A 22 16.57 16.05 5.17
N ASP A 23 17.42 15.07 4.89
CA ASP A 23 17.05 13.93 4.05
C ASP A 23 16.13 12.99 4.85
N ALA A 24 15.12 12.50 4.15
CA ALA A 24 13.96 11.86 4.70
C ALA A 24 14.24 10.46 5.27
N ALA A 25 13.38 10.09 6.22
CA ALA A 25 12.87 8.74 6.45
C ALA A 25 13.87 7.57 6.40
N VAL A 26 14.33 7.13 7.58
CA VAL A 26 14.56 5.70 7.80
C VAL A 26 13.58 5.20 8.84
N THR A 27 12.47 4.63 8.38
CA THR A 27 11.67 3.74 9.22
C THR A 27 12.32 2.38 9.15
N ASN A 28 12.85 1.91 10.27
CA ASN A 28 13.36 0.57 10.42
C ASN A 28 12.19 -0.33 10.85
N ALA A 29 11.48 -0.89 9.88
CA ALA A 29 10.62 -2.04 10.11
C ALA A 29 11.46 -3.28 9.79
N ALA A 30 11.76 -4.06 10.82
CA ALA A 30 12.54 -5.28 10.73
C ALA A 30 11.92 -6.25 9.72
N ALA A 31 12.59 -6.44 8.59
CA ALA A 31 12.39 -7.59 7.73
C ALA A 31 12.82 -8.83 8.52
N THR A 32 11.85 -9.63 8.94
CA THR A 32 12.13 -11.00 9.38
C THR A 32 12.57 -11.80 8.16
N ASP A 33 13.86 -12.06 8.14
CA ASP A 33 14.56 -13.06 7.36
C ASP A 33 13.86 -14.43 7.46
N ALA A 34 13.30 -14.90 6.35
CA ALA A 34 13.00 -16.29 6.10
C ALA A 34 13.57 -16.67 4.73
N PRO A 35 14.35 -17.75 4.60
CA PRO A 35 15.06 -18.05 3.37
C PRO A 35 14.09 -18.66 2.36
N ALA A 36 13.61 -17.86 1.41
CA ALA A 36 12.99 -18.38 0.21
C ALA A 36 14.07 -19.10 -0.62
N GLY A 37 13.99 -20.42 -0.68
CA GLY A 37 14.85 -21.27 -1.50
C GLY A 37 14.72 -20.97 -2.99
N PRO A 38 15.70 -21.37 -3.82
CA PRO A 38 15.86 -20.87 -5.18
C PRO A 38 15.09 -21.71 -6.19
N GLU A 39 13.77 -21.58 -6.29
CA GLU A 39 12.98 -22.19 -7.38
C GLU A 39 11.75 -21.31 -7.73
N ALA A 40 11.95 -20.01 -7.97
CA ALA A 40 10.90 -19.15 -8.52
C ALA A 40 10.82 -19.37 -10.03
N GLY A 41 10.00 -20.32 -10.47
CA GLY A 41 9.41 -20.25 -11.81
C GLY A 41 8.63 -18.94 -11.96
N ASP A 42 8.24 -18.58 -13.19
CA ASP A 42 7.46 -17.38 -13.59
C ASP A 42 6.08 -17.19 -12.87
N GLU A 43 5.94 -17.55 -11.61
CA GLU A 43 4.80 -17.29 -10.76
C GLU A 43 4.81 -15.80 -10.37
N PRO A 44 3.75 -15.04 -10.64
CA PRO A 44 3.65 -13.64 -10.22
C PRO A 44 3.69 -13.55 -8.69
N ASP A 45 4.43 -12.58 -8.18
CA ASP A 45 4.53 -12.28 -6.75
C ASP A 45 3.13 -12.08 -6.14
N SER A 46 2.75 -12.92 -5.18
CA SER A 46 1.43 -12.92 -4.54
C SER A 46 1.31 -11.89 -3.41
N ARG A 47 2.43 -11.38 -2.88
CA ARG A 47 2.42 -10.41 -1.77
C ARG A 47 1.47 -9.21 -1.96
N PRO A 48 1.44 -8.53 -3.12
CA PRO A 48 0.51 -7.41 -3.32
C PRO A 48 -0.96 -7.85 -3.38
N LEU A 49 -1.24 -9.11 -3.77
CA LEU A 49 -2.58 -9.68 -3.67
C LEU A 49 -2.95 -9.91 -2.19
N ASP A 50 -2.03 -10.46 -1.40
CA ASP A 50 -2.28 -10.74 0.02
C ASP A 50 -2.54 -9.45 0.81
N GLU A 51 -1.76 -8.38 0.58
CA GLU A 51 -1.98 -7.05 1.18
C GLU A 51 -3.34 -6.45 0.79
N LEU A 52 -3.74 -6.60 -0.48
CA LEU A 52 -5.06 -6.15 -0.94
C LEU A 52 -6.19 -6.93 -0.27
N LEU A 53 -6.05 -8.25 -0.15
CA LEU A 53 -7.06 -9.10 0.46
C LEU A 53 -7.25 -8.75 1.94
N ASP A 54 -6.15 -8.49 2.67
CA ASP A 54 -6.23 -7.97 4.04
C ASP A 54 -7.02 -6.65 4.08
N ASP A 55 -6.66 -5.66 3.24
CA ASP A 55 -7.34 -4.35 3.16
C ASP A 55 -8.85 -4.48 2.93
N ILE A 56 -9.26 -5.26 1.93
CA ILE A 56 -10.67 -5.30 1.51
C ILE A 56 -11.53 -6.18 2.43
N TYR A 57 -10.97 -7.21 3.07
CA TYR A 57 -11.69 -8.11 3.99
C TYR A 57 -11.71 -7.62 5.45
N HIS A 58 -11.13 -6.46 5.77
CA HIS A 58 -11.21 -5.89 7.13
C HIS A 58 -12.67 -5.77 7.62
N GLY A 59 -13.06 -6.69 8.50
CA GLY A 59 -14.41 -6.76 9.07
C GLY A 59 -15.52 -7.19 8.10
N GLN A 60 -15.18 -7.74 6.92
CA GLN A 60 -16.13 -8.28 5.95
C GLN A 60 -15.83 -9.76 5.72
N GLU A 61 -16.82 -10.63 5.93
CA GLU A 61 -16.62 -12.08 5.80
C GLU A 61 -16.64 -12.54 4.33
N ARG A 62 -17.40 -11.85 3.47
CA ARG A 62 -17.61 -12.22 2.06
C ARG A 62 -17.65 -11.00 1.16
N ILE A 63 -16.98 -11.09 0.02
CA ILE A 63 -16.88 -10.02 -0.98
C ILE A 63 -17.12 -10.60 -2.37
N SER A 64 -17.85 -9.86 -3.21
CA SER A 64 -18.11 -10.27 -4.59
C SER A 64 -16.84 -10.24 -5.46
N GLN A 65 -16.72 -11.18 -6.39
CA GLN A 65 -15.65 -11.21 -7.41
C GLN A 65 -15.47 -9.86 -8.11
N ALA A 66 -16.58 -9.21 -8.48
CA ALA A 66 -16.54 -7.92 -9.15
C ALA A 66 -15.96 -6.80 -8.26
N THR A 67 -16.20 -6.87 -6.95
CA THR A 67 -15.57 -5.96 -5.98
C THR A 67 -14.08 -6.24 -5.85
N ILE A 68 -13.68 -7.51 -5.72
CA ILE A 68 -12.27 -7.92 -5.63
C ILE A 68 -11.52 -7.41 -6.87
N TYR A 69 -12.04 -7.67 -8.07
CA TYR A 69 -11.44 -7.23 -9.32
C TYR A 69 -11.32 -5.70 -9.41
N ARG A 70 -12.37 -4.96 -9.05
CA ARG A 70 -12.35 -3.50 -9.10
C ARG A 70 -11.32 -2.89 -8.14
N ARG A 71 -11.17 -3.49 -6.95
CA ARG A 71 -10.17 -3.08 -5.96
C ARG A 71 -8.75 -3.44 -6.39
N ALA A 72 -8.56 -4.61 -7.01
CA ALA A 72 -7.29 -5.03 -7.59
C ALA A 72 -6.82 -4.09 -8.70
N VAL A 73 -7.74 -3.65 -9.58
CA VAL A 73 -7.44 -2.63 -10.59
C VAL A 73 -7.08 -1.29 -9.95
N ALA A 74 -7.80 -0.88 -8.91
CA ALA A 74 -7.52 0.37 -8.20
C ALA A 74 -6.18 0.33 -7.43
N ALA A 75 -5.75 -0.84 -6.99
CA ALA A 75 -4.44 -1.09 -6.39
C ALA A 75 -3.32 -1.34 -7.42
N GLU A 76 -3.63 -1.23 -8.72
CA GLU A 76 -2.69 -1.41 -9.83
C GLU A 76 -1.96 -2.76 -9.79
N LEU A 77 -2.67 -3.83 -9.40
CA LEU A 77 -2.08 -5.17 -9.35
C LEU A 77 -1.52 -5.59 -10.72
N PRO A 78 -0.45 -6.42 -10.74
CA PRO A 78 0.10 -7.00 -11.96
C PRO A 78 -0.97 -7.63 -12.85
N ALA A 79 -0.85 -7.45 -14.17
CA ALA A 79 -1.83 -7.94 -15.16
C ALA A 79 -2.06 -9.47 -15.09
N ALA A 80 -1.02 -10.23 -14.72
CA ALA A 80 -1.12 -11.67 -14.51
C ALA A 80 -2.08 -12.02 -13.36
N LEU A 81 -2.03 -11.28 -12.24
CA LEU A 81 -2.93 -11.45 -11.10
C LEU A 81 -4.35 -10.98 -11.44
N LEU A 82 -4.50 -9.85 -12.15
CA LEU A 82 -5.81 -9.38 -12.61
C LEU A 82 -6.51 -10.41 -13.50
N THR A 83 -5.74 -11.08 -14.37
CA THR A 83 -6.26 -12.14 -15.24
C THR A 83 -6.74 -13.36 -14.44
N ARG A 84 -6.02 -13.74 -13.37
CA ARG A 84 -6.45 -14.83 -12.47
C ARG A 84 -7.73 -14.46 -11.71
N ILE A 85 -7.80 -13.25 -11.15
CA ILE A 85 -9.01 -12.76 -10.47
C ILE A 85 -10.20 -12.73 -11.44
N ALA A 86 -10.00 -12.27 -12.68
CA ALA A 86 -11.03 -12.25 -13.71
C ALA A 86 -11.51 -13.65 -14.14
N ALA A 87 -10.70 -14.69 -13.92
CA ALA A 87 -11.05 -16.07 -14.21
C ALA A 87 -11.85 -16.76 -13.09
N LEU A 88 -11.95 -16.14 -11.90
CA LEU A 88 -12.82 -16.63 -10.83
C LEU A 88 -14.29 -16.61 -11.30
N PRO A 89 -15.07 -17.65 -10.99
CA PRO A 89 -16.50 -17.62 -11.21
C PRO A 89 -17.17 -16.39 -10.56
N GLU A 90 -18.32 -16.00 -11.10
CA GLU A 90 -19.12 -14.96 -10.44
C GLU A 90 -19.67 -15.50 -9.11
N GLY A 91 -19.49 -14.73 -8.04
CA GLY A 91 -19.90 -15.15 -6.70
C GLY A 91 -19.32 -14.27 -5.61
N GLU A 92 -19.67 -14.60 -4.37
CA GLU A 92 -19.09 -14.03 -3.17
C GLU A 92 -18.12 -15.02 -2.55
N TYR A 93 -16.92 -14.54 -2.24
CA TYR A 93 -15.84 -15.37 -1.75
C TYR A 93 -15.43 -14.93 -0.35
N ALA A 94 -15.02 -15.87 0.50
CA ALA A 94 -14.21 -15.58 1.69
C ALA A 94 -12.72 -15.47 1.33
N VAL A 95 -11.91 -14.85 2.20
CA VAL A 95 -10.47 -14.66 1.96
C VAL A 95 -9.75 -15.98 1.70
N ASP A 96 -10.05 -17.02 2.47
CA ASP A 96 -9.45 -18.35 2.32
C ASP A 96 -9.83 -19.00 0.97
N GLU A 97 -11.08 -18.80 0.51
CA GLU A 97 -11.56 -19.33 -0.78
C GLU A 97 -10.86 -18.63 -1.95
N VAL A 98 -10.64 -17.32 -1.86
CA VAL A 98 -9.92 -16.54 -2.87
C VAL A 98 -8.45 -16.94 -2.91
N ALA A 99 -7.80 -17.07 -1.76
CA ALA A 99 -6.40 -17.45 -1.67
C ALA A 99 -6.14 -18.84 -2.26
N ASP A 100 -7.00 -19.82 -1.95
CA ASP A 100 -6.92 -21.18 -2.50
C ASP A 100 -7.06 -21.17 -4.04
N GLN A 101 -8.01 -20.41 -4.58
CA GLN A 101 -8.22 -20.34 -6.03
C GLN A 101 -7.14 -19.56 -6.79
N LEU A 102 -6.51 -18.55 -6.17
CA LEU A 102 -5.51 -17.69 -6.82
C LEU A 102 -4.08 -18.20 -6.68
N GLY A 103 -3.88 -19.30 -5.94
CA GLY A 103 -2.58 -19.93 -5.71
C GLY A 103 -1.79 -19.30 -4.56
N GLY A 104 -2.46 -18.58 -3.65
CA GLY A 104 -1.86 -18.11 -2.42
C GLY A 104 -1.71 -19.27 -1.45
N THR A 105 -0.48 -19.66 -1.13
CA THR A 105 -0.23 -20.55 0.01
C THR A 105 -0.47 -19.75 1.29
N VAL A 106 -1.68 -19.80 1.82
CA VAL A 106 -1.93 -19.40 3.21
C VAL A 106 -1.14 -20.38 4.08
N THR A 107 0.00 -19.93 4.61
CA THR A 107 0.81 -20.64 5.62
C THR A 107 1.01 -19.75 6.82
#